data_AF-A0A9P5XUR2-F1
#
_entry.id   AF-A0A9P5XUR2-F1
#
_cell.length_a   1.000
_cell.length_b   1.000
_cell.length_c   1.000
_cell.angle_alpha   90.00
_cell.angle_beta   90.00
_cell.angle_gamma   90.00
#
_symmetry.space_group_name_H-M   'P 1'
#
loop_
_entity.id
_entity.type
_entity.pdbx_description
1 polymer ?
#
loop_
_entity_poly.entity_id
_entity_poly.type
_entity_poly.pdbx_seq_one_letter_code
_entity_poly.pdbx_strand_id
1 'polypeptide(L)'
;MASYRSGATPIPADIITYRLGDKLVYVRPADDYEQALDFAQKEFHEELSTISRERISFNVYATMNGERRSVRISESAWAPAVARLLRGEVIDISIRPLPQPSGTKDQPPQYLDVLPQTRLSEPRLTPTYPVRCKEPLPGRRSDKGSSRHWFAGKS
;
A
#
# COMPACT_ATOMS: atom_id res chain seq x y z
N MET A 1 25.69 27.14 41.46
CA MET A 1 25.31 25.71 41.33
C MET A 1 23.86 25.67 40.89
N ALA A 2 23.60 25.27 39.64
CA ALA A 2 22.23 25.19 39.12
C ALA A 2 21.57 23.92 39.67
N SER A 3 20.55 24.09 40.51
CA SER A 3 19.73 22.99 41.02
C SER A 3 18.94 22.39 39.85
N TYR A 4 19.22 21.12 39.55
CA TYR A 4 18.44 20.33 38.62
C TYR A 4 16.97 20.35 39.11
N ARG A 5 16.04 20.80 38.26
CA ARG A 5 14.61 20.62 38.54
C ARG A 5 14.35 19.13 38.62
N SER A 6 14.19 18.64 39.85
CA SER A 6 13.76 17.29 40.19
C SER A 6 12.54 16.91 39.36
N GLY A 7 12.56 15.68 38.86
CA GLY A 7 11.60 15.13 37.91
C GLY A 7 10.15 15.34 38.33
N ALA A 8 9.45 16.21 37.61
CA ALA A 8 8.01 16.10 37.52
C ALA A 8 7.71 14.80 36.80
N THR A 9 7.20 13.79 37.52
CA THR A 9 6.51 12.66 36.91
C THR A 9 5.49 13.24 35.93
N PRO A 10 5.49 12.84 34.64
CA PRO A 10 4.52 13.35 33.69
C PRO A 10 3.13 13.01 34.23
N ILE A 11 2.36 14.04 34.61
CA ILE A 11 0.97 13.85 35.01
C ILE A 11 0.26 13.37 33.74
N PRO A 12 -0.30 12.15 33.74
CA PRO A 12 -1.00 11.65 32.56
C PRO A 12 -2.14 12.60 32.22
N ALA A 13 -2.41 12.80 30.93
CA ALA A 13 -3.51 13.65 30.52
C ALA A 13 -4.83 13.04 30.99
N ASP A 14 -5.62 13.76 31.80
CA ASP A 14 -6.95 13.29 32.21
C ASP A 14 -8.03 13.52 31.13
N ILE A 15 -7.72 14.36 30.15
CA ILE A 15 -8.63 14.73 29.06
C ILE A 15 -7.83 14.98 27.78
N ILE A 16 -8.32 14.40 26.69
CA ILE A 16 -7.78 14.56 25.34
C ILE A 16 -8.90 15.01 24.40
N THR A 17 -8.54 15.45 23.20
CA THR A 17 -9.51 15.87 22.19
C THR A 17 -9.39 14.98 20.98
N TYR A 18 -10.49 14.40 20.53
CA TYR A 18 -10.56 13.75 19.22
C TYR A 18 -11.01 14.75 18.17
N ARG A 19 -10.35 14.72 17.02
CA ARG A 19 -10.70 15.53 15.85
C ARG A 19 -11.05 14.63 14.68
N LEU A 20 -12.17 14.89 14.02
CA LEU A 20 -12.54 14.26 12.75
C LEU A 20 -13.00 15.34 11.78
N GLY A 21 -12.14 15.71 10.83
CA GLY A 21 -12.37 16.88 9.97
C GLY A 21 -12.45 18.16 10.81
N ASP A 22 -13.60 18.84 10.75
CA ASP A 22 -13.87 20.07 11.51
C ASP A 22 -14.53 19.82 12.88
N LYS A 23 -14.88 18.56 13.19
CA LYS A 23 -15.53 18.20 14.45
C LYS A 23 -14.49 17.88 15.52
N LEU A 24 -14.66 18.43 16.72
CA LEU A 24 -13.79 18.24 17.88
C LEU A 24 -14.62 17.77 19.08
N VAL A 25 -14.18 16.72 19.78
CA VAL A 25 -14.86 16.17 20.95
C VAL A 25 -13.85 15.91 22.05
N TYR A 26 -14.15 16.39 23.26
CA TYR A 26 -13.36 16.07 24.45
C TYR A 26 -13.71 14.68 24.95
N VAL A 27 -12.70 13.83 25.11
CA VAL A 27 -12.87 12.47 25.59
C VAL A 27 -11.83 12.15 26.66
N ARG A 28 -12.15 11.16 27.48
CA ARG A 28 -11.15 10.57 28.37
C ARG A 28 -10.17 9.75 27.51
N PRO A 29 -8.87 9.79 27.81
CA PRO A 29 -7.92 8.92 27.16
C PRO A 29 -8.32 7.46 27.41
N ALA A 30 -8.33 6.68 26.34
CA ALA A 30 -8.56 5.26 26.41
C ALA A 30 -7.29 4.54 26.87
N ASP A 31 -7.45 3.49 27.66
CA ASP A 31 -6.35 2.64 28.11
C ASP A 31 -5.79 1.81 26.93
N ASP A 32 -6.70 1.36 26.07
CA ASP A 32 -6.42 0.50 24.92
C ASP A 32 -6.85 1.13 23.59
N TYR A 33 -6.21 0.70 22.51
CA TYR A 33 -6.53 1.16 21.15
C TYR A 33 -7.96 0.80 20.72
N GLU A 34 -8.43 -0.40 21.07
CA GLU A 34 -9.81 -0.83 20.76
C GLU A 34 -10.85 0.02 21.49
N GLN A 35 -10.59 0.35 22.75
CA GLN A 35 -11.45 1.26 23.52
C GLN A 35 -11.45 2.67 22.91
N ALA A 36 -10.31 3.12 22.36
CA ALA A 36 -10.22 4.38 21.64
C ALA A 36 -11.11 4.38 20.38
N LEU A 37 -11.15 3.25 19.65
CA LEU A 37 -12.03 3.05 18.50
C LEU A 37 -13.50 3.06 18.91
N ASP A 38 -13.86 2.40 20.02
CA ASP A 38 -15.23 2.42 20.55
C ASP A 38 -15.67 3.84 20.91
N PHE A 39 -14.81 4.62 21.58
CA PHE A 39 -15.09 6.03 21.87
C PHE A 39 -15.23 6.86 20.59
N ALA A 40 -14.33 6.67 19.62
CA ALA A 40 -14.43 7.37 18.34
C ALA A 40 -15.76 7.06 17.61
N GLN A 41 -16.15 5.79 17.52
CA GLN A 41 -17.40 5.38 16.86
C GLN A 41 -18.64 5.85 17.60
N LYS A 42 -18.58 5.90 18.95
CA LYS A 42 -19.69 6.38 19.78
C LYS A 42 -19.90 7.89 19.62
N GLU A 43 -18.84 8.68 19.69
CA GLU A 43 -18.92 10.14 19.63
C GLU A 43 -19.12 10.66 18.19
N PHE A 44 -18.52 9.99 17.19
CA PHE A 44 -18.68 10.34 15.77
C PHE A 44 -19.58 9.34 15.02
N HIS A 45 -20.74 9.02 15.61
CA HIS A 45 -21.65 8.03 15.04
C HIS A 45 -22.08 8.36 13.60
N GLU A 46 -22.26 9.64 13.27
CA GLU A 46 -22.68 10.07 11.93
C GLU A 46 -21.68 9.67 10.82
N GLU A 47 -20.37 9.80 11.10
CA GLU A 47 -19.32 9.61 10.10
C GLU A 47 -18.72 8.20 10.17
N LEU A 48 -18.58 7.65 11.38
CA LEU A 48 -17.83 6.42 11.63
C LEU A 48 -18.71 5.17 11.80
N SER A 49 -20.04 5.29 11.90
CA SER A 49 -20.94 4.14 12.09
C SER A 49 -20.86 3.11 10.97
N THR A 50 -20.66 3.56 9.73
CA THR A 50 -20.59 2.69 8.55
C THR A 50 -19.15 2.22 8.26
N ILE A 51 -18.16 2.76 8.98
CA ILE A 51 -16.75 2.55 8.69
C ILE A 51 -16.20 1.44 9.60
N SER A 52 -15.58 0.43 8.98
CA SER A 52 -14.87 -0.61 9.73
C SER A 52 -13.75 -0.02 10.57
N ARG A 53 -13.61 -0.54 11.80
CA ARG A 53 -12.58 -0.19 12.79
C ARG A 53 -11.17 -0.21 12.21
N GLU A 54 -10.88 -1.18 11.36
CA GLU A 54 -9.58 -1.34 10.71
C GLU A 54 -9.20 -0.16 9.82
N ARG A 55 -10.19 0.56 9.28
CA ARG A 55 -9.97 1.73 8.41
C ARG A 55 -9.73 3.00 9.19
N ILE A 56 -10.06 3.02 10.48
CA ILE A 56 -9.87 4.18 11.34
C ILE A 56 -8.41 4.21 11.77
N SER A 57 -7.80 5.40 11.75
CA SER A 57 -6.42 5.59 12.15
C SER A 57 -6.27 6.88 12.92
N PHE A 58 -5.65 6.78 14.09
CA PHE A 58 -5.33 7.90 14.96
C PHE A 58 -3.96 8.47 14.61
N ASN A 59 -3.89 9.79 14.49
CA ASN A 59 -2.65 10.50 14.25
C ASN A 59 -2.49 11.62 15.29
N VAL A 60 -1.26 11.98 15.57
CA VAL A 60 -0.91 13.14 16.39
C VAL A 60 0.10 13.98 15.65
N TYR A 61 0.12 15.28 15.91
CA TYR A 61 1.12 16.15 15.33
C TYR A 61 2.36 16.22 16.19
N ALA A 62 3.45 15.63 15.71
CA ALA A 62 4.76 15.75 16.35
C ALA A 62 5.61 16.78 15.61
N THR A 63 6.44 17.53 16.35
CA THR A 63 7.45 18.39 15.74
C THR A 63 8.68 17.56 15.46
N MET A 64 9.00 17.35 14.18
CA MET A 64 10.18 16.62 13.73
C MET A 64 11.00 17.55 12.83
N ASN A 65 12.27 17.79 13.18
CA ASN A 65 13.17 18.67 12.43
C ASN A 65 12.63 20.10 12.22
N GLY A 66 11.92 20.65 13.21
CA GLY A 66 11.33 21.99 13.13
C GLY A 66 10.03 22.09 12.33
N GLU A 67 9.58 21.00 11.71
CA GLU A 67 8.30 20.92 11.01
C GLU A 67 7.28 20.13 11.82
N ARG A 68 6.02 20.61 11.82
CA ARG A 68 4.91 19.88 12.43
C ARG A 68 4.40 18.83 11.44
N ARG A 69 4.61 17.55 11.74
CA ARG A 69 4.19 16.43 10.89
C ARG A 69 3.15 15.59 11.59
N SER A 70 2.19 15.07 10.82
CA SER A 70 1.22 14.10 11.31
C SER A 70 1.87 12.74 11.39
N VAL A 71 1.82 12.12 12.57
CA VAL A 71 2.39 10.82 12.88
C VAL A 71 1.27 9.90 13.31
N ARG A 72 1.15 8.74 12.64
CA ARG A 72 0.17 7.72 12.97
C ARG A 72 0.57 6.96 14.24
N ILE A 73 -0.37 6.78 15.14
CA ILE A 73 -0.23 5.93 16.33
C ILE A 73 -0.68 4.51 15.95
N SER A 74 0.19 3.53 16.13
CA SER A 74 -0.17 2.11 16.03
C SER A 74 -0.81 1.61 17.32
N GLU A 75 -1.56 0.53 17.22
CA GLU A 75 -2.16 -0.16 18.38
C GLU A 75 -1.12 -0.47 19.48
N SER A 76 0.03 -1.02 19.11
CA SER A 76 1.14 -1.32 20.03
C SER A 76 1.77 -0.08 20.69
N ALA A 77 1.64 1.09 20.07
CA ALA A 77 2.21 2.33 20.56
C ALA A 77 1.17 3.21 21.26
N TRP A 78 -0.08 2.75 21.40
CA TRP A 78 -1.17 3.55 21.96
C TRP A 78 -0.88 3.98 23.39
N ALA A 79 -0.72 3.04 24.31
CA ALA A 79 -0.46 3.32 25.72
C ALA A 79 0.75 4.26 25.94
N PRO A 80 1.95 4.01 25.38
CA PRO A 80 3.08 4.91 25.56
C PRO A 80 2.92 6.25 24.83
N ALA A 81 2.14 6.32 23.75
CA ALA A 81 1.84 7.59 23.09
C ALA A 81 0.90 8.44 23.95
N VAL A 82 -0.22 7.87 24.40
CA VAL A 82 -1.23 8.54 25.22
C VAL A 82 -0.67 9.00 26.56
N ALA A 83 0.17 8.19 27.20
CA ALA A 83 0.85 8.56 28.45
C ALA A 83 1.75 9.81 28.33
N ARG A 84 2.20 10.13 27.11
CA ARG A 84 3.05 11.30 26.82
C ARG A 84 2.26 12.50 26.31
N LEU A 85 0.97 12.34 26.03
CA LEU A 85 0.12 13.44 25.60
C LEU A 85 -0.07 14.43 26.74
N LEU A 86 -0.10 15.71 26.38
CA LEU A 86 -0.45 16.77 27.31
C LEU A 86 -1.97 16.84 27.47
N ARG A 87 -2.41 17.43 28.58
CA ARG A 87 -3.83 17.67 28.82
C ARG A 87 -4.39 18.57 27.71
N GLY A 88 -5.44 18.11 27.03
CA GLY A 88 -6.07 18.82 25.91
C GLY A 88 -5.39 18.63 24.56
N GLU A 89 -4.40 17.73 24.45
CA GLU A 89 -3.79 17.39 23.17
C GLU A 89 -4.84 16.84 22.19
N VAL A 90 -4.62 17.10 20.89
CA VAL A 90 -5.56 16.74 19.83
C VAL A 90 -5.06 15.51 19.08
N ILE A 91 -5.87 14.45 19.10
CA ILE A 91 -5.69 13.25 18.29
C ILE A 91 -6.58 13.37 17.06
N ASP A 92 -5.96 13.35 15.89
CA ASP A 92 -6.62 13.45 14.60
C ASP A 92 -7.03 12.07 14.09
N ILE A 93 -8.31 11.91 13.82
CA ILE A 93 -8.91 10.69 13.32
C ILE A 93 -8.96 10.80 11.80
N SER A 94 -8.33 9.84 11.13
CA SER A 94 -8.32 9.74 9.68
C SER A 94 -8.91 8.40 9.23
N ILE A 95 -9.63 8.43 8.11
CA ILE A 95 -10.21 7.23 7.50
C ILE A 95 -9.31 6.81 6.35
N ARG A 96 -8.78 5.59 6.42
CA ARG A 96 -8.00 5.00 5.33
C ARG A 96 -8.91 4.71 4.14
N PRO A 97 -8.52 5.11 2.91
CA PRO A 97 -9.27 4.75 1.71
C PRO A 97 -9.28 3.23 1.56
N LEU A 98 -10.38 2.69 1.02
CA LEU A 98 -10.43 1.28 0.66
C LEU A 98 -9.32 1.03 -0.38
N PRO A 99 -8.54 -0.05 -0.26
CA PRO A 99 -7.67 -0.45 -1.36
C PRO A 99 -8.56 -0.65 -2.58
N GLN A 100 -8.47 0.27 -3.55
CA GLN A 100 -9.11 0.04 -4.83
C GLN A 100 -8.49 -1.25 -5.37
N PRO A 101 -9.29 -2.21 -5.86
CA PRO A 101 -8.73 -3.31 -6.63
C PRO A 101 -7.94 -2.65 -7.75
N SER A 102 -6.63 -2.86 -7.77
CA SER A 102 -5.74 -2.43 -8.84
C SER A 102 -6.11 -3.20 -10.11
N GLY A 103 -7.21 -2.80 -10.74
CA GLY A 103 -7.84 -3.45 -11.88
C GLY A 103 -7.61 -2.71 -13.20
N THR A 104 -6.62 -1.81 -13.28
CA THR A 104 -6.33 -1.01 -14.49
C THR A 104 -4.84 -0.92 -14.83
N LYS A 105 -4.00 -1.87 -14.40
CA LYS A 105 -2.62 -1.97 -14.90
C LYS A 105 -2.33 -3.12 -15.86
N ASP A 106 -3.24 -4.10 -16.00
CA ASP A 106 -3.07 -5.21 -16.94
C ASP A 106 -4.37 -5.51 -17.70
N GLN A 107 -5.08 -4.49 -18.20
CA GLN A 107 -5.91 -4.75 -19.37
C GLN A 107 -4.94 -4.80 -20.56
N PRO A 108 -4.80 -5.96 -21.26
CA PRO A 108 -4.03 -5.99 -22.48
C PRO A 108 -4.60 -4.92 -23.42
N PRO A 109 -3.75 -4.19 -24.17
CA PRO A 109 -4.22 -3.19 -25.11
C PRO A 109 -5.31 -3.81 -25.99
N GLN A 110 -6.47 -3.17 -26.02
CA GLN A 110 -7.59 -3.61 -26.83
C GLN A 110 -7.23 -3.36 -28.30
N TYR A 111 -6.66 -4.37 -28.94
CA TYR A 111 -6.44 -4.33 -30.38
C TYR A 111 -7.81 -4.34 -31.04
N LEU A 112 -8.13 -3.25 -31.74
CA LEU A 112 -9.22 -3.24 -32.70
C LEU A 112 -8.98 -4.36 -33.71
N ASP A 113 -9.88 -5.35 -33.74
CA ASP A 113 -9.93 -6.34 -34.81
C ASP A 113 -10.22 -5.60 -36.12
N VAL A 114 -9.17 -5.39 -36.91
CA VAL A 114 -9.30 -4.86 -38.27
C VAL A 114 -9.97 -5.96 -39.09
N LEU A 115 -11.30 -5.92 -39.18
CA LEU A 115 -12.04 -6.76 -40.10
C LEU A 115 -11.46 -6.55 -41.50
N PRO A 116 -10.92 -7.60 -42.16
CA PRO A 116 -10.44 -7.46 -43.53
C PRO A 116 -11.65 -7.06 -44.39
N GLN A 117 -11.61 -5.84 -44.90
CA GLN A 117 -12.61 -5.32 -45.81
C GLN A 117 -12.82 -6.33 -46.93
N THR A 118 -14.03 -6.85 -46.97
CA THR A 118 -14.56 -7.71 -48.02
C THR A 118 -14.34 -7.01 -49.36
N ARG A 119 -13.35 -7.44 -50.14
CA ARG A 119 -13.33 -7.18 -51.58
C ARG A 119 -13.74 -8.45 -52.29
N LEU A 120 -15.04 -8.53 -52.54
CA LEU A 120 -15.62 -9.39 -53.57
C LEU A 120 -15.08 -8.93 -54.93
N SER A 121 -14.24 -9.77 -55.55
CA SER A 121 -14.21 -9.98 -57.01
C SER A 121 -13.18 -11.07 -57.38
N GLU A 122 -13.68 -12.28 -57.62
CA GLU A 122 -13.08 -13.31 -58.50
C GLU A 122 -13.06 -12.82 -59.98
N PRO A 123 -12.40 -13.47 -60.98
CA PRO A 123 -11.99 -14.89 -61.03
C PRO A 123 -10.62 -15.24 -61.69
N ARG A 124 -10.20 -16.52 -61.49
CA ARG A 124 -9.47 -17.46 -62.40
C ARG A 124 -8.12 -16.98 -63.02
N LEU A 125 -7.01 -17.75 -62.97
CA LEU A 125 -6.75 -19.07 -63.58
C LEU A 125 -5.42 -19.65 -63.04
N THR A 126 -5.33 -20.98 -63.00
CA THR A 126 -4.15 -21.84 -62.70
C THR A 126 -3.17 -21.92 -63.91
N PRO A 127 -2.18 -22.83 -63.98
CA PRO A 127 -1.03 -23.15 -63.10
C PRO A 127 0.30 -23.22 -63.91
N THR A 128 1.48 -23.13 -63.28
CA THR A 128 2.72 -23.68 -63.88
C THR A 128 3.72 -24.11 -62.80
N TYR A 129 3.78 -25.42 -62.52
CA TYR A 129 4.99 -26.13 -62.10
C TYR A 129 5.66 -26.71 -63.37
N PRO A 130 6.89 -27.27 -63.38
CA PRO A 130 7.79 -27.68 -62.28
C PRO A 130 9.25 -27.17 -62.51
N VAL A 131 10.27 -27.36 -61.67
CA VAL A 131 11.11 -28.56 -61.47
C VAL A 131 12.30 -28.07 -60.62
N ARG A 132 12.72 -28.79 -59.57
CA ARG A 132 14.00 -29.53 -59.55
C ARG A 132 14.42 -29.94 -58.13
N CYS A 133 14.45 -31.25 -57.94
CA CYS A 133 15.02 -31.98 -56.82
C CYS A 133 16.48 -31.61 -56.53
N LYS A 134 16.90 -31.78 -55.27
CA LYS A 134 17.91 -32.77 -54.87
C LYS A 134 18.11 -32.77 -53.34
N GLU A 135 17.60 -33.81 -52.69
CA GLU A 135 18.28 -34.45 -51.54
C GLU A 135 19.68 -34.90 -51.99
N PRO A 136 20.70 -34.90 -51.10
CA PRO A 136 20.84 -35.99 -50.12
C PRO A 136 21.48 -35.61 -48.75
N LEU A 137 21.03 -36.31 -47.71
CA LEU A 137 21.83 -36.60 -46.49
C LEU A 137 22.99 -37.55 -46.84
N PRO A 138 24.18 -37.48 -46.21
CA PRO A 138 24.37 -38.03 -44.86
C PRO A 138 25.45 -37.31 -44.02
N GLY A 139 25.52 -37.56 -42.70
CA GLY A 139 26.69 -37.05 -41.96
C GLY A 139 26.67 -37.12 -40.43
N ARG A 140 26.61 -38.32 -39.89
CA ARG A 140 26.83 -38.65 -38.47
C ARG A 140 28.22 -38.15 -38.01
N ARG A 141 28.29 -37.25 -37.02
CA ARG A 141 29.46 -37.12 -36.12
C ARG A 141 29.03 -36.66 -34.72
N SER A 142 29.30 -37.56 -33.77
CA SER A 142 29.33 -37.32 -32.34
C SER A 142 30.63 -36.57 -32.03
N ASP A 143 30.60 -35.49 -31.26
CA ASP A 143 31.78 -35.07 -30.51
C ASP A 143 31.40 -34.44 -29.16
N LYS A 144 32.27 -34.72 -28.20
CA LYS A 144 32.12 -34.57 -26.77
C LYS A 144 32.54 -33.17 -26.33
N GLY A 145 31.92 -32.71 -25.25
CA GLY A 145 32.62 -31.93 -24.23
C GLY A 145 32.51 -30.41 -24.37
N SER A 146 31.72 -29.81 -23.49
CA SER A 146 32.13 -28.55 -22.86
C SER A 146 31.43 -28.42 -21.51
N SER A 147 32.10 -28.98 -20.50
CA SER A 147 31.86 -28.68 -19.10
C SER A 147 32.11 -27.19 -18.86
N ARG A 148 31.11 -26.46 -18.37
CA ARG A 148 31.29 -25.10 -17.84
C ARG A 148 30.94 -25.12 -16.35
N HIS A 149 32.00 -25.16 -15.56
CA HIS A 149 32.00 -24.90 -14.12
C HIS A 149 31.49 -23.48 -13.83
N TRP A 150 30.49 -23.36 -12.97
CA TRP A 150 30.12 -22.09 -12.34
C TRP A 150 30.84 -21.99 -11.00
N PHE A 151 31.86 -21.14 -10.97
CA PHE A 151 32.46 -20.44 -9.83
C PHE A 151 32.74 -21.23 -8.54
N ALA A 152 34.01 -21.62 -8.41
CA ALA A 152 34.68 -21.71 -7.12
C ALA A 152 34.88 -20.29 -6.55
N GLY A 153 34.62 -20.15 -5.24
CA GLY A 153 34.74 -18.89 -4.51
C GLY A 153 36.18 -18.47 -4.23
N LYS A 154 36.30 -17.37 -3.50
CA LYS A 154 37.46 -17.04 -2.68
C LYS A 154 36.98 -16.32 -1.41
N SER A 155 37.34 -16.90 -0.27
CA SER A 155 37.61 -16.17 0.97
C SER A 155 38.97 -15.49 0.87
#